data_AF-A0A8T6RQY1-F1
#
_entry.id   AF-A0A8T6RQY1-F1
#
_cell.length_a   1.000
_cell.length_b   1.000
_cell.length_c   1.000
_cell.angle_alpha   90.00
_cell.angle_beta   90.00
_cell.angle_gamma   90.00
#
_symmetry.space_group_name_H-M   'P 1'
#
loop_
_entity.id
_entity.type
_entity.pdbx_description
1 polymer ?
#
loop_
_entity_poly.entity_id
_entity_poly.type
_entity_poly.pdbx_seq_one_letter_code
_entity_poly.pdbx_strand_id
1 'polypeptide(L)'
;RGELEALASSVGVQLEIVSEIDTPRLADLYRRAKLTTVAHIREPFGLVAIESQSCGTPVVAVGEAGLLETVTEETGILTGRDEKEF
;
A
#
# COMPACT_ATOMS: atom_id res chain seq x y z
N ARG A 1 11.62 11.83 6.06
CA ARG A 1 12.17 10.69 6.85
C ARG A 1 12.03 10.94 8.34
N GLY A 2 12.65 11.99 8.91
CA GLY A 2 12.57 12.26 10.36
C GLY A 2 11.15 12.41 10.92
N GLU A 3 10.23 13.07 10.21
CA GLU A 3 8.83 13.19 10.65
C GLU A 3 8.11 11.84 10.71
N LEU A 4 8.32 10.97 9.71
CA LEU A 4 7.73 9.63 9.66
C LEU A 4 8.30 8.73 10.75
N GLU A 5 9.61 8.82 11.02
CA GLU A 5 10.27 8.08 12.10
C GLU A 5 9.78 8.54 13.48
N ALA A 6 9.61 9.85 13.67
CA ALA A 6 9.05 10.40 14.91
C ALA A 6 7.60 9.96 15.11
N LEU A 7 6.78 9.97 14.06
CA LEU A 7 5.40 9.50 14.12
C LEU A 7 5.32 8.00 14.40
N ALA A 8 6.12 7.18 13.70
CA ALA A 8 6.17 5.75 13.94
C ALA A 8 6.56 5.43 15.40
N SER A 9 7.53 6.16 15.95
CA SER A 9 7.92 6.05 17.35
C SER A 9 6.80 6.48 18.30
N SER A 10 6.04 7.53 17.99
CA SER A 10 4.98 8.03 18.87
C SER A 10 3.77 7.07 18.94
N VAL A 11 3.49 6.34 17.86
CA VAL A 11 2.43 5.32 17.81
C VAL A 11 2.94 3.90 18.13
N GLY A 12 4.25 3.73 18.36
CA GLY A 12 4.85 2.46 18.78
C GLY A 12 4.96 1.41 17.67
N VAL A 13 5.05 1.83 16.40
CA VAL A 13 5.23 0.91 15.27
C VAL A 13 6.68 0.89 14.80
N GLN A 14 7.13 -0.26 14.31
CA GLN A 14 8.42 -0.37 13.65
C GLN A 14 8.32 0.20 12.23
N LEU A 15 9.28 1.03 11.85
CA LEU A 15 9.35 1.64 10.52
C LEU A 15 10.69 1.31 9.86
N GLU A 16 10.62 0.72 8.68
CA GLU A 16 11.75 0.58 7.76
C GLU A 16 11.42 1.40 6.50
N ILE A 17 12.26 2.40 6.19
CA ILE A 17 12.14 3.17 4.96
C ILE A 17 13.23 2.69 4.00
N VAL A 18 12.80 2.12 2.88
CA VAL A 18 13.68 1.62 1.82
C VAL A 18 13.52 2.52 0.60
N SER A 19 14.63 2.96 0.00
CA SER A 19 14.66 3.87 -1.15
C SER A 19 15.64 3.39 -2.21
N GLU A 20 15.44 3.83 -3.46
CA GLU A 20 16.35 3.55 -4.59
C GLU A 20 16.60 2.05 -4.83
N ILE A 21 15.55 1.23 -4.70
CA ILE A 21 15.62 -0.21 -4.97
C ILE A 21 15.29 -0.54 -6.42
N ASP A 22 15.85 -1.64 -6.90
CA ASP A 22 15.53 -2.18 -8.20
C ASP A 22 14.19 -2.96 -8.20
N THR A 23 13.68 -3.22 -9.40
CA THR A 23 12.41 -3.94 -9.58
C THR A 23 12.41 -5.34 -8.95
N PRO A 24 13.48 -6.17 -9.07
CA PRO A 24 13.53 -7.47 -8.38
C PRO A 24 13.40 -7.35 -6.86
N ARG A 25 14.06 -6.36 -6.23
CA ARG A 25 13.98 -6.13 -4.79
C ARG A 25 12.60 -5.63 -4.37
N LEU A 26 11.98 -4.75 -5.16
CA LEU A 26 10.61 -4.30 -4.90
C LEU A 26 9.62 -5.47 -4.95
N ALA A 27 9.71 -6.32 -5.98
CA ALA A 27 8.86 -7.50 -6.09
C ALA A 27 9.07 -8.50 -4.94
N ASP A 28 10.30 -8.62 -4.43
CA ASP A 28 10.59 -9.42 -3.23
C ASP A 28 9.94 -8.84 -1.96
N LEU A 29 9.93 -7.50 -1.81
CA LEU A 29 9.25 -6.86 -0.70
C LEU A 29 7.74 -7.08 -0.75
N TYR A 30 7.12 -6.97 -1.93
CA TYR A 30 5.70 -7.33 -2.09
C TYR A 30 5.45 -8.76 -1.64
N ARG A 31 6.13 -9.76 -2.24
CA ARG A 31 5.93 -11.18 -1.91
C ARG A 31 6.09 -11.51 -0.43
N ARG A 32 6.90 -10.76 0.32
CA ARG A 32 7.12 -10.96 1.76
C ARG A 32 6.14 -10.18 2.64
N ALA A 33 5.44 -9.19 2.10
CA ALA A 33 4.44 -8.44 2.81
C ALA A 33 3.16 -9.27 3.03
N LYS A 34 2.47 -9.02 4.14
CA LYS A 34 1.15 -9.62 4.40
C LYS A 34 0.05 -8.96 3.59
N LEU A 35 0.20 -7.65 3.35
CA LEU A 35 -0.69 -6.81 2.55
C LEU A 35 0.07 -5.54 2.15
N THR A 36 -0.44 -4.84 1.13
CA THR A 36 0.02 -3.52 0.71
C THR A 36 -1.09 -2.49 0.97
N THR A 37 -0.75 -1.36 1.59
CA THR A 37 -1.69 -0.26 1.79
C THR A 37 -1.53 0.82 0.70
N VAL A 38 -2.64 1.32 0.15
CA VAL A 38 -2.63 2.41 -0.84
C VAL A 38 -3.61 3.50 -0.45
N ALA A 39 -3.09 4.58 0.13
CA ALA A 39 -3.88 5.71 0.63
C ALA A 39 -3.74 7.00 -0.22
N HIS A 40 -3.23 6.85 -1.45
CA HIS A 40 -2.98 7.96 -2.38
C HIS A 40 -4.26 8.74 -2.66
N ILE A 41 -4.14 10.05 -2.89
CA ILE A 41 -5.28 10.89 -3.28
C ILE A 41 -5.49 10.74 -4.78
N ARG A 42 -6.63 10.17 -5.18
CA ARG A 42 -7.07 10.06 -6.58
C ARG A 42 -6.00 9.51 -7.54
N GLU A 43 -5.37 8.40 -7.16
CA GLU A 43 -4.40 7.70 -8.01
C GLU A 43 -5.09 7.13 -9.28
N PRO A 44 -4.80 7.62 -10.48
CA PRO A 44 -5.63 7.32 -11.66
C PRO A 44 -5.44 5.91 -12.21
N PHE A 45 -4.28 5.28 -11.99
CA PHE A 45 -3.94 4.01 -12.64
C PHE A 45 -3.85 2.83 -11.68
N GLY A 46 -3.69 3.07 -10.38
CA GLY A 46 -3.59 2.00 -9.39
C GLY A 46 -2.40 1.05 -9.56
N LEU A 47 -1.31 1.49 -10.20
CA LEU A 47 -0.18 0.61 -10.55
C LEU A 47 0.42 -0.11 -9.34
N VAL A 48 0.56 0.58 -8.20
CA VAL A 48 1.04 -0.02 -6.94
C VAL A 48 0.18 -1.21 -6.50
N ALA A 49 -1.15 -1.10 -6.67
CA ALA A 49 -2.07 -2.18 -6.36
C ALA A 49 -1.89 -3.33 -7.35
N ILE A 50 -1.74 -3.06 -8.65
CA ILE A 50 -1.52 -4.09 -9.68
C ILE A 50 -0.21 -4.84 -9.43
N GLU A 51 0.87 -4.13 -9.10
CA GLU A 51 2.19 -4.71 -8.81
C GLU A 51 2.14 -5.63 -7.59
N SER A 52 1.51 -5.16 -6.50
CA SER A 52 1.30 -5.96 -5.29
C SER A 52 0.48 -7.23 -5.57
N GLN A 53 -0.65 -7.09 -6.26
CA GLN A 53 -1.52 -8.21 -6.63
C GLN A 53 -0.80 -9.23 -7.53
N SER A 54 -0.01 -8.75 -8.49
CA SER A 54 0.81 -9.59 -9.38
C SER A 54 1.89 -10.39 -8.63
N CYS A 55 2.29 -9.90 -7.45
CA CYS A 55 3.18 -10.61 -6.53
C CYS A 55 2.42 -11.50 -5.52
N GLY A 56 1.11 -11.66 -5.65
CA GLY A 56 0.27 -12.45 -4.75
C GLY A 56 0.02 -11.81 -3.39
N THR A 57 0.19 -10.49 -3.28
CA THR A 57 0.02 -9.74 -2.03
C THR A 57 -1.26 -8.91 -2.07
N PRO A 58 -2.21 -9.15 -1.15
CA PRO A 58 -3.49 -8.46 -1.15
C PRO A 58 -3.34 -6.97 -0.83
N VAL A 59 -4.31 -6.17 -1.24
CA VAL A 59 -4.28 -4.71 -1.12
C VAL A 59 -5.38 -4.20 -0.19
N VAL A 60 -5.07 -3.23 0.66
CA VAL A 60 -6.06 -2.38 1.35
C VAL A 60 -5.91 -0.97 0.82
N ALA A 61 -6.96 -0.42 0.23
CA ALA A 61 -6.87 0.81 -0.54
C ALA A 61 -8.04 1.75 -0.26
N VAL A 62 -7.79 3.06 -0.33
CA VAL A 62 -8.87 4.05 -0.37
C VAL A 62 -9.53 3.97 -1.75
N GLY A 63 -10.84 3.71 -1.78
CA GLY A 63 -11.64 3.50 -3.00
C GLY A 63 -11.82 4.76 -3.85
N GLU A 64 -10.75 5.23 -4.48
CA GLU A 64 -10.73 6.42 -5.34
C GLU A 64 -10.04 6.14 -6.67
N ALA A 65 -10.53 6.80 -7.72
CA ALA A 65 -9.95 6.77 -9.06
C ALA A 65 -9.64 5.33 -9.49
N GLY A 66 -8.45 5.06 -10.02
CA GLY A 66 -8.07 3.77 -10.61
C GLY A 66 -8.14 2.58 -9.65
N LEU A 67 -8.21 2.81 -8.33
CA LEU A 67 -8.31 1.72 -7.36
C LEU A 67 -9.70 1.06 -7.36
N LEU A 68 -10.73 1.79 -7.78
CA LEU A 68 -12.09 1.27 -7.92
C LEU A 68 -12.18 0.20 -9.02
N GLU A 69 -11.37 0.31 -10.07
CA GLU A 69 -11.31 -0.67 -11.15
C GLU A 69 -10.26 -1.77 -10.91
N THR A 70 -9.25 -1.48 -10.07
CA THR A 70 -8.06 -2.34 -9.91
C THR A 70 -8.17 -3.33 -8.74
N VAL A 71 -8.88 -2.97 -7.67
CA VAL A 71 -9.01 -3.80 -6.47
C VAL A 71 -10.39 -4.43 -6.45
N THR A 72 -10.44 -5.75 -6.31
CA THR A 72 -11.69 -6.52 -6.21
C THR A 72 -11.75 -7.23 -4.85
N GLU A 73 -12.90 -7.82 -4.51
CA GLU A 73 -13.05 -8.61 -3.28
C GLU A 73 -12.11 -9.83 -3.21
N GLU A 74 -11.64 -10.32 -4.36
CA GLU A 74 -10.67 -11.42 -4.43
C GLU A 74 -9.23 -10.98 -4.15
N THR A 75 -8.92 -9.70 -4.40
CA THR A 75 -7.56 -9.19 -4.38
C THR A 75 -7.29 -8.18 -3.27
N GLY A 76 -8.33 -7.70 -2.59
CA GLY A 76 -8.18 -6.73 -1.52
C GLY A 76 -9.48 -6.19 -0.93
N ILE A 77 -9.34 -5.09 -0.21
CA ILE A 77 -10.43 -4.34 0.43
C ILE A 77 -10.32 -2.87 0.01
N LEU A 78 -11.45 -2.28 -0.33
CA LEU A 78 -11.60 -0.85 -0.54
C LEU A 78 -12.33 -0.21 0.64
N THR A 79 -11.82 0.92 1.13
CA THR A 79 -12.43 1.71 2.22
C THR A 79 -12.72 3.14 1.76
N GLY A 80 -13.51 3.87 2.54
CA GLY A 80 -13.58 5.33 2.45
C GLY A 80 -12.26 6.01 2.85
N ARG A 81 -12.14 7.32 2.53
CA ARG A 81 -11.07 8.17 3.04
C ARG A 81 -11.39 8.60 4.48
N ASP A 82 -11.22 7.66 5.40
CA ASP A 82 -11.43 7.85 6.83
C ASP A 82 -10.33 7.10 7.61
N GLU A 83 -9.70 7.78 8.57
CA GLU A 83 -8.57 7.23 9.34
C GLU A 83 -8.96 6.04 10.23
N LYS A 84 -10.22 5.93 10.65
CA LYS A 84 -10.67 4.85 11.52
C LYS A 84 -11.15 3.63 10.73
N GLU A 85 -11.62 3.86 9.51
CA GLU A 85 -12.07 2.80 8.61
C GLU A 85 -10.89 2.14 7.89
N PHE A 86 -9.87 2.91 7.52
CA PHE A 86 -8.65 2.45 6.85
C PHE A 86 -7.67 1.79 7.83
#